data_AF-A0A5D0RJV4-F1
#
_entry.id   AF-A0A5D0RJV4-F1
#
_cell.length_a   1.000
_cell.length_b   1.000
_cell.length_c   1.000
_cell.angle_alpha   90.00
_cell.angle_beta   90.00
_cell.angle_gamma   90.00
#
_symmetry.space_group_name_H-M   'P 1'
#
loop_
_entity.id
_entity.type
_entity.pdbx_description
1 polymer ?
#
loop_
_entity_poly.entity_id
_entity_poly.type
_entity_poly.pdbx_seq_one_letter_code
_entity_poly.pdbx_strand_id
1 'polypeptide(L)'
;MLGATFAEKVSAVIAYVPSAFDHGGQAACDPEFGRDGPAWLLDGRPLVHIWDDNKYASWAPYDEGEPPRRNSLAMMTAFADPQALKRARIPVERIAGPVMLISGGDDGAWPSDLYSLIVQSSLHAAGHPYPVQWENYPKGGHSILFPYVPTTLIAYPHPVTGVLTTMGGDATSNAEANEHSWSMVLDWLSSMTQCDRVDGR
;
A
#
# COMPACT_ATOMS: atom_id res chain seq x y z
N MET A 1 3.40 -6.50 5.32
CA MET A 1 3.11 -7.68 6.18
C MET A 1 4.26 -8.70 6.23
N LEU A 2 4.71 -9.30 5.11
CA LEU A 2 5.73 -10.38 5.13
C LEU A 2 7.04 -9.99 5.80
N GLY A 3 7.63 -8.84 5.45
CA GLY A 3 8.89 -8.38 6.04
C GLY A 3 8.83 -8.13 7.55
N ALA A 4 7.65 -7.81 8.09
CA ALA A 4 7.42 -7.63 9.52
C ALA A 4 7.11 -8.95 10.26
N THR A 5 6.57 -9.94 9.55
CA THR A 5 6.14 -11.23 10.14
C THR A 5 7.27 -12.26 10.10
N PHE A 6 8.03 -12.30 9.01
CA PHE A 6 9.12 -13.23 8.76
C PHE A 6 10.44 -12.49 8.59
N ALA A 7 10.76 -11.61 9.54
CA ALA A 7 11.87 -10.67 9.43
C ALA A 7 13.22 -11.35 9.12
N GLU A 8 13.48 -12.52 9.71
CA GLU A 8 14.70 -13.31 9.48
C GLU A 8 14.80 -13.92 8.07
N LYS A 9 13.69 -13.97 7.33
CA LYS A 9 13.60 -14.57 5.99
C LYS A 9 13.53 -13.53 4.86
N VAL A 10 13.48 -12.25 5.20
CA VAL A 10 13.28 -11.16 4.23
C VAL A 10 14.44 -10.18 4.34
N SER A 11 15.33 -10.19 3.34
CA SER A 11 16.53 -9.34 3.35
C SER A 11 16.25 -7.86 3.07
N ALA A 12 15.17 -7.55 2.36
CA ALA A 12 14.82 -6.18 1.96
C ALA A 12 13.31 -6.09 1.64
N VAL A 13 12.74 -4.89 1.79
CA VAL A 13 11.33 -4.61 1.44
C VAL A 13 11.26 -3.43 0.49
N ILE A 14 10.64 -3.64 -0.67
CA ILE A 14 10.22 -2.56 -1.58
C ILE A 14 8.70 -2.61 -1.64
N ALA A 15 8.06 -1.52 -1.22
CA ALA A 15 6.60 -1.46 -1.12
C ALA A 15 6.07 -0.37 -2.05
N TYR A 16 5.47 -0.81 -3.16
CA TYR A 16 4.73 0.05 -4.09
C TYR A 16 3.31 0.28 -3.58
N VAL A 17 2.89 1.54 -3.59
CA VAL A 17 1.58 2.04 -3.13
C VAL A 17 1.12 1.32 -1.86
N PRO A 18 1.94 1.29 -0.79
CA PRO A 18 1.73 0.39 0.33
C PRO A 18 0.55 0.80 1.22
N SER A 19 0.09 -0.14 2.04
CA SER A 19 -0.69 0.17 3.24
C SER A 19 0.16 0.04 4.51
N ALA A 20 -0.22 0.80 5.54
CA ALA A 20 0.31 0.69 6.90
C ALA A 20 -0.52 -0.26 7.79
N PHE A 21 -1.67 -0.70 7.31
CA PHE A 21 -2.63 -1.54 8.02
C PHE A 21 -3.01 -2.75 7.18
N ASP A 22 -3.36 -3.86 7.83
CA ASP A 22 -3.96 -4.99 7.13
C ASP A 22 -5.38 -4.60 6.69
N HIS A 23 -5.71 -4.84 5.42
CA HIS A 23 -7.03 -4.64 4.84
C HIS A 23 -7.71 -5.99 4.58
N GLY A 24 -9.05 -6.00 4.64
CA GLY A 24 -9.85 -7.13 4.21
C GLY A 24 -9.84 -7.32 2.69
N GLY A 25 -10.51 -8.35 2.20
CA GLY A 25 -10.63 -8.67 0.77
C GLY A 25 -11.43 -7.63 -0.03
N GLN A 26 -12.09 -6.69 0.65
CA GLN A 26 -12.93 -5.66 0.03
C GLN A 26 -13.95 -6.31 -0.92
N ALA A 27 -14.26 -5.66 -2.05
CA ALA A 27 -15.18 -6.20 -3.04
C ALA A 27 -14.71 -7.50 -3.73
N ALA A 28 -13.49 -7.97 -3.45
CA ALA A 28 -12.92 -9.21 -3.99
C ALA A 28 -12.96 -10.38 -3.00
N CYS A 29 -13.53 -10.20 -1.81
CA CYS A 29 -13.65 -11.27 -0.83
C CYS A 29 -14.67 -12.33 -1.27
N ASP A 30 -14.58 -13.53 -0.70
CA ASP A 30 -15.61 -14.56 -0.85
C ASP A 30 -16.97 -13.98 -0.43
N PRO A 31 -18.02 -14.10 -1.26
CA PRO A 31 -19.36 -13.65 -0.91
C PRO A 31 -19.87 -14.17 0.43
N GLU A 32 -19.42 -15.35 0.91
CA GLU A 32 -19.79 -15.90 2.22
C GLU A 32 -19.27 -15.04 3.39
N PHE A 33 -18.10 -14.41 3.27
CA PHE A 33 -17.56 -13.50 4.27
C PHE A 33 -18.00 -12.06 4.07
N GLY A 34 -18.57 -11.75 2.90
CA GLY A 34 -18.95 -10.40 2.51
C GLY A 34 -17.74 -9.51 2.20
N ARG A 35 -18.03 -8.24 1.88
CA ARG A 35 -17.03 -7.25 1.43
C ARG A 35 -15.86 -7.07 2.40
N ASP A 36 -16.07 -7.36 3.68
CA ASP A 36 -15.08 -7.08 4.72
C ASP A 36 -14.49 -8.37 5.29
N GLY A 37 -14.53 -9.48 4.55
CA GLY A 37 -13.85 -10.69 4.98
C GLY A 37 -12.31 -10.57 4.94
N PRO A 38 -11.60 -11.51 5.57
CA PRO A 38 -10.15 -11.45 5.68
C PRO A 38 -9.46 -11.62 4.33
N ALA A 39 -8.45 -10.80 4.03
CA ALA A 39 -7.58 -10.99 2.87
C ALA A 39 -6.41 -11.95 3.15
N TRP A 40 -6.02 -12.07 4.42
CA TRP A 40 -4.82 -12.78 4.83
C TRP A 40 -5.10 -13.74 5.97
N LEU A 41 -4.55 -14.95 5.85
CA LEU A 41 -4.48 -15.93 6.92
C LEU A 41 -3.02 -16.13 7.32
N LEU A 42 -2.76 -16.21 8.63
CA LEU A 42 -1.49 -16.65 9.19
C LEU A 42 -1.74 -17.92 9.99
N ASP A 43 -1.05 -19.01 9.63
CA ASP A 43 -1.23 -20.34 10.23
C ASP A 43 -2.71 -20.79 10.26
N GLY A 44 -3.44 -20.49 9.18
CA GLY A 44 -4.86 -20.80 9.02
C GLY A 44 -5.82 -19.90 9.80
N ARG A 45 -5.33 -18.84 10.48
CA ARG A 45 -6.16 -17.89 11.22
C ARG A 45 -6.23 -16.54 10.51
N PRO A 46 -7.41 -15.91 10.42
CA PRO A 46 -7.52 -14.59 9.81
C PRO A 46 -6.75 -13.55 10.60
N LEU A 47 -6.02 -12.70 9.87
CA LEU A 47 -5.43 -11.51 10.46
C LEU A 47 -6.49 -10.44 10.65
N VAL A 48 -6.39 -9.72 11.77
CA VAL A 48 -7.27 -8.59 12.07
C VAL A 48 -6.97 -7.49 11.05
N HIS A 49 -7.98 -7.09 10.31
CA HIS A 49 -7.88 -5.98 9.38
C HIS A 49 -8.60 -4.74 9.91
N ILE A 50 -8.35 -3.61 9.26
CA ILE A 50 -8.73 -2.29 9.74
C ILE A 50 -10.24 -2.11 9.90
N TRP A 51 -11.08 -2.94 9.26
CA TRP A 51 -12.55 -2.88 9.34
C TRP A 51 -13.11 -3.70 10.51
N ASP A 52 -12.33 -4.61 11.11
CA ASP A 52 -12.77 -5.42 12.24
C ASP A 52 -13.06 -4.54 13.47
N ASP A 53 -14.31 -4.55 13.92
CA ASP A 53 -14.81 -3.74 15.03
C ASP A 53 -14.41 -2.25 14.93
N ASN A 54 -14.44 -1.69 13.72
CA ASN A 54 -14.17 -0.28 13.48
C ASN A 54 -15.48 0.52 13.46
N LYS A 55 -15.65 1.45 14.40
CA LYS A 55 -16.90 2.18 14.58
C LYS A 55 -17.23 3.18 13.45
N TYR A 56 -16.22 3.56 12.67
CA TYR A 56 -16.34 4.63 11.67
C TYR A 56 -16.05 4.15 10.25
N ALA A 57 -15.48 2.95 10.08
CA ALA A 57 -15.29 2.35 8.76
C ALA A 57 -16.64 2.27 8.04
N SER A 58 -16.72 2.90 6.87
CA SER A 58 -17.93 2.96 6.09
C SER A 58 -17.63 2.98 4.60
N TRP A 59 -18.40 2.18 3.86
CA TRP A 59 -18.37 2.17 2.41
C TRP A 59 -19.22 3.28 1.77
N ALA A 60 -20.00 4.03 2.57
CA ALA A 60 -20.91 5.08 2.05
C ALA A 60 -20.20 6.12 1.14
N PRO A 61 -18.98 6.63 1.45
CA PRO A 61 -18.30 7.56 0.54
C PRO A 61 -17.98 6.97 -0.84
N TYR A 62 -17.84 5.65 -0.93
CA TYR A 62 -17.69 4.95 -2.20
C TYR A 62 -19.05 4.61 -2.82
N ASP A 63 -19.96 3.99 -2.07
CA ASP A 63 -21.23 3.45 -2.56
C ASP A 63 -22.22 4.54 -3.01
N GLU A 64 -22.17 5.70 -2.37
CA GLU A 64 -23.02 6.87 -2.64
C GLU A 64 -22.27 7.98 -3.41
N GLY A 65 -20.97 7.78 -3.65
CA GLY A 65 -20.12 8.76 -4.32
C GLY A 65 -20.42 8.90 -5.82
N GLU A 66 -20.17 10.10 -6.34
CA GLU A 66 -20.26 10.39 -7.77
C GLU A 66 -19.14 9.68 -8.56
N PRO A 67 -19.44 9.12 -9.75
CA PRO A 67 -18.43 8.56 -10.63
C PRO A 67 -17.49 9.63 -11.23
N PRO A 68 -16.20 9.31 -11.47
CA PRO A 68 -15.54 8.07 -11.12
C PRO A 68 -15.28 7.98 -9.61
N ARG A 69 -15.72 6.88 -9.00
CA ARG A 69 -15.63 6.67 -7.55
C ARG A 69 -14.20 6.37 -7.13
N ARG A 70 -13.88 6.74 -5.89
CA ARG A 70 -12.58 6.54 -5.26
C ARG A 70 -12.73 5.66 -4.04
N ASN A 71 -12.06 4.52 -4.03
CA ASN A 71 -12.04 3.60 -2.90
C ASN A 71 -11.33 4.24 -1.70
N SER A 72 -10.35 5.10 -1.95
CA SER A 72 -9.59 5.81 -0.90
C SER A 72 -10.47 6.65 0.02
N LEU A 73 -11.61 7.18 -0.47
CA LEU A 73 -12.54 7.94 0.38
C LEU A 73 -13.20 7.07 1.45
N ALA A 74 -13.60 5.83 1.10
CA ALA A 74 -14.07 4.87 2.09
C ALA A 74 -12.92 4.46 3.01
N MET A 75 -11.70 4.27 2.47
CA MET A 75 -10.55 3.87 3.28
C MET A 75 -10.22 4.87 4.39
N MET A 76 -10.36 6.16 4.10
CA MET A 76 -10.09 7.24 5.04
C MET A 76 -11.05 7.28 6.24
N THR A 77 -12.27 6.75 6.11
CA THR A 77 -13.26 6.78 7.21
C THR A 77 -12.79 6.03 8.46
N ALA A 78 -12.08 4.93 8.25
CA ALA A 78 -11.60 4.07 9.32
C ALA A 78 -10.52 4.71 10.21
N PHE A 79 -9.88 5.77 9.73
CA PHE A 79 -8.89 6.52 10.52
C PHE A 79 -9.49 7.21 11.74
N ALA A 80 -10.82 7.37 11.79
CA ALA A 80 -11.51 7.95 12.93
C ALA A 80 -11.59 7.01 14.15
N ASP A 81 -11.20 5.73 14.04
CA ASP A 81 -11.09 4.79 15.17
C ASP A 81 -9.62 4.44 15.49
N PRO A 82 -8.96 5.17 16.41
CA PRO A 82 -7.58 4.88 16.81
C PRO A 82 -7.37 3.47 17.37
N GLN A 83 -8.41 2.86 17.97
CA GLN A 83 -8.28 1.51 18.52
C GLN A 83 -8.29 0.47 17.41
N ALA A 84 -9.14 0.63 16.40
CA ALA A 84 -9.13 -0.25 15.23
C ALA A 84 -7.81 -0.10 14.45
N LEU A 85 -7.34 1.14 14.22
CA LEU A 85 -6.04 1.39 13.62
C LEU A 85 -4.92 0.67 14.36
N LYS A 86 -4.90 0.75 15.70
CA LYS A 86 -3.87 0.09 16.52
C LYS A 86 -3.91 -1.44 16.39
N ARG A 87 -5.10 -2.04 16.31
CA ARG A 87 -5.25 -3.50 16.17
C ARG A 87 -4.79 -4.01 14.80
N ALA A 88 -5.13 -3.30 13.74
CA ALA A 88 -4.86 -3.70 12.35
C ALA A 88 -3.50 -3.22 11.81
N ARG A 89 -2.73 -2.46 12.59
CA ARG A 89 -1.45 -1.92 12.17
C ARG A 89 -0.45 -3.04 11.88
N ILE A 90 0.20 -2.96 10.73
CA ILE A 90 1.33 -3.83 10.41
C ILE A 90 2.52 -3.41 11.31
N PRO A 91 3.13 -4.33 12.08
CA PRO A 91 4.22 -3.99 13.01
C PRO A 91 5.56 -3.81 12.26
N VAL A 92 5.65 -2.78 11.42
CA VAL A 92 6.80 -2.51 10.53
C VAL A 92 8.13 -2.35 11.25
N GLU A 93 8.12 -1.97 12.53
CA GLU A 93 9.29 -1.94 13.42
C GLU A 93 9.98 -3.29 13.58
N ARG A 94 9.35 -4.40 13.18
CA ARG A 94 9.93 -5.74 13.19
C ARG A 94 10.72 -6.07 11.93
N ILE A 95 10.64 -5.26 10.89
CA ILE A 95 11.41 -5.48 9.66
C ILE A 95 12.89 -5.49 10.03
N ALA A 96 13.66 -6.46 9.52
CA ALA A 96 15.09 -6.64 9.82
C ALA A 96 15.98 -6.39 8.59
N GLY A 97 15.63 -5.39 7.79
CA GLY A 97 16.37 -5.03 6.59
C GLY A 97 16.00 -3.66 6.02
N PRO A 98 16.67 -3.23 4.94
CA PRO A 98 16.38 -1.98 4.25
C PRO A 98 14.94 -1.92 3.74
N VAL A 99 14.35 -0.72 3.76
CA VAL A 99 12.97 -0.48 3.33
C VAL A 99 12.94 0.66 2.30
N MET A 100 12.31 0.41 1.16
CA MET A 100 11.96 1.42 0.17
C MET A 100 10.44 1.51 0.01
N LEU A 101 9.91 2.72 0.10
CA LEU A 101 8.49 3.02 -0.05
C LEU A 101 8.28 3.86 -1.30
N ILE A 102 7.27 3.54 -2.10
CA ILE A 102 6.89 4.28 -3.30
C ILE A 102 5.38 4.52 -3.22
N SER A 103 4.94 5.78 -3.24
CA SER A 103 3.52 6.12 -3.09
C SER A 103 3.02 7.12 -4.12
N GLY A 104 1.70 7.11 -4.33
CA GLY A 104 0.97 8.11 -5.10
C GLY A 104 0.19 9.04 -4.18
N GLY A 105 0.32 10.35 -4.36
CA GLY A 105 -0.44 11.35 -3.61
C GLY A 105 -1.89 11.52 -4.09
N ASP A 106 -2.21 11.07 -5.30
CA ASP A 106 -3.58 11.01 -5.82
C ASP A 106 -4.08 9.57 -5.94
N ASP A 107 -3.62 8.67 -5.08
CA ASP A 107 -4.02 7.26 -5.07
C ASP A 107 -5.54 7.10 -4.82
N GLY A 108 -6.23 6.59 -5.84
CA GLY A 108 -7.67 6.36 -5.82
C GLY A 108 -8.11 5.09 -5.10
N ALA A 109 -7.18 4.16 -4.83
CA ALA A 109 -7.47 2.89 -4.16
C ALA A 109 -7.44 3.06 -2.63
N TRP A 110 -6.40 3.71 -2.12
CA TRP A 110 -6.22 4.00 -0.69
C TRP A 110 -5.18 5.13 -0.48
N PRO A 111 -5.04 5.72 0.72
CA PRO A 111 -4.11 6.84 0.93
C PRO A 111 -2.64 6.36 1.09
N SER A 112 -2.01 5.88 0.00
CA SER A 112 -0.68 5.25 0.06
C SER A 112 0.45 6.19 0.50
N ASP A 113 0.31 7.49 0.27
CA ASP A 113 1.24 8.52 0.76
C ASP A 113 1.17 8.68 2.28
N LEU A 114 -0.03 8.76 2.85
CA LEU A 114 -0.25 8.79 4.30
C LEU A 114 0.22 7.49 4.95
N TYR A 115 -0.06 6.34 4.33
CA TYR A 115 0.45 5.06 4.79
C TYR A 115 1.97 4.99 4.77
N SER A 116 2.62 5.48 3.70
CA SER A 116 4.07 5.51 3.62
C SER A 116 4.69 6.43 4.68
N LEU A 117 4.07 7.59 4.95
CA LEU A 117 4.45 8.46 6.05
C LEU A 117 4.38 7.74 7.40
N ILE A 118 3.30 7.00 7.67
CA ILE A 118 3.12 6.23 8.92
C ILE A 118 4.20 5.16 9.05
N VAL A 119 4.51 4.44 7.97
CA VAL A 119 5.53 3.39 7.96
C VAL A 119 6.91 3.98 8.22
N GLN A 120 7.31 5.00 7.45
CA GLN A 120 8.61 5.65 7.62
C GLN A 120 8.77 6.25 9.02
N SER A 121 7.74 6.96 9.51
CA SER A 121 7.75 7.55 10.84
C SER A 121 7.87 6.49 11.94
N SER A 122 7.17 5.35 11.78
CA SER A 122 7.27 4.22 12.72
C SER A 122 8.68 3.62 12.76
N LEU A 123 9.29 3.41 11.60
CA LEU A 123 10.65 2.87 11.49
C LEU A 123 11.67 3.82 12.12
N HIS A 124 11.59 5.12 11.81
CA HIS A 124 12.47 6.13 12.40
C HIS A 124 12.29 6.25 13.92
N ALA A 125 11.04 6.25 14.41
CA ALA A 125 10.76 6.32 15.83
C ALA A 125 11.26 5.09 16.61
N ALA A 126 11.30 3.92 15.96
CA ALA A 126 11.85 2.70 16.53
C ALA A 126 13.39 2.63 16.46
N GLY A 127 14.06 3.61 15.84
CA GLY A 127 15.51 3.57 15.64
C GLY A 127 15.95 2.48 14.66
N HIS A 128 15.16 2.22 13.62
CA HIS A 128 15.44 1.20 12.62
C HIS A 128 16.87 1.35 12.06
N PRO A 129 17.74 0.33 12.18
CA PRO A 129 19.17 0.49 11.90
C PRO A 129 19.52 0.42 10.41
N TYR A 130 18.57 0.05 9.55
CA TYR A 130 18.78 -0.08 8.11
C TYR A 130 18.24 1.14 7.34
N PRO A 131 18.72 1.39 6.11
CA PRO A 131 18.21 2.48 5.29
C PRO A 131 16.68 2.40 5.09
N VAL A 132 16.03 3.54 5.26
CA VAL A 132 14.60 3.74 4.93
C VAL A 132 14.51 4.86 3.90
N GLN A 133 14.07 4.53 2.70
CA GLN A 133 13.86 5.49 1.61
C GLN A 133 12.37 5.57 1.28
N TRP A 134 11.89 6.77 0.96
CA TRP A 134 10.53 6.99 0.52
C TRP A 134 10.51 7.99 -0.63
N GLU A 135 9.94 7.56 -1.76
CA GLU A 135 9.62 8.42 -2.89
C GLU A 135 8.10 8.57 -2.99
N ASN A 136 7.62 9.81 -3.01
CA ASN A 136 6.21 10.12 -3.18
C ASN A 136 6.00 10.88 -4.49
N TYR A 137 5.06 10.43 -5.31
CA TYR A 137 4.63 11.10 -6.53
C TYR A 137 3.30 11.82 -6.26
N PRO A 138 3.28 13.14 -6.00
CA PRO A 138 2.08 13.81 -5.48
C PRO A 138 0.86 13.75 -6.42
N LYS A 139 1.10 13.60 -7.73
CA LYS A 139 0.07 13.44 -8.77
C LYS A 139 -0.03 12.01 -9.31
N GLY A 140 0.71 11.08 -8.74
CA GLY A 140 0.64 9.66 -9.09
C GLY A 140 -0.60 9.02 -8.46
N GLY A 141 -1.26 8.14 -9.21
CA GLY A 141 -2.33 7.28 -8.73
C GLY A 141 -1.82 5.97 -8.15
N HIS A 142 -2.73 4.99 -8.05
CA HIS A 142 -2.42 3.66 -7.54
C HIS A 142 -1.59 2.80 -8.52
N SER A 143 -1.70 3.06 -9.82
CA SER A 143 -1.08 2.24 -10.87
C SER A 143 0.40 2.59 -11.12
N ILE A 144 1.20 2.69 -10.05
CA ILE A 144 2.67 2.78 -10.14
C ILE A 144 3.22 1.36 -10.26
N LEU A 145 3.60 0.97 -11.48
CA LEU A 145 3.89 -0.41 -11.88
C LEU A 145 5.24 -0.50 -12.61
N PHE A 146 5.20 -0.70 -13.93
CA PHE A 146 6.36 -0.86 -14.81
C PHE A 146 6.47 0.31 -15.77
N PRO A 147 7.69 0.66 -16.23
CA PRO A 147 7.87 1.69 -17.25
C PRO A 147 7.13 1.34 -18.54
N TYR A 148 6.66 2.36 -19.24
CA TYR A 148 6.07 2.28 -20.59
C TYR A 148 4.79 1.45 -20.74
N VAL A 149 4.12 1.08 -19.65
CA VAL A 149 2.75 0.55 -19.70
C VAL A 149 1.75 1.67 -19.99
N PRO A 150 0.60 1.39 -20.65
CA PRO A 150 -0.42 2.42 -20.88
C PRO A 150 -0.93 3.04 -19.58
N THR A 151 -0.83 4.36 -19.47
CA THR A 151 -1.26 5.14 -18.29
C THR A 151 -2.51 5.97 -18.53
N THR A 152 -3.10 5.87 -19.73
CA THR A 152 -4.31 6.61 -20.11
C THR A 152 -5.60 5.99 -19.57
N LEU A 153 -5.57 4.71 -19.16
CA LEU A 153 -6.71 4.02 -18.55
C LEU A 153 -6.69 4.20 -17.02
N ILE A 154 -7.13 5.37 -16.56
CA ILE A 154 -7.11 5.76 -15.14
C ILE A 154 -8.37 5.32 -14.41
N ALA A 155 -9.50 5.26 -15.12
CA ALA A 155 -10.78 4.81 -14.60
C ALA A 155 -11.35 3.69 -15.45
N TYR A 156 -11.96 2.70 -14.81
CA TYR A 156 -12.58 1.55 -15.46
C TYR A 156 -13.93 1.22 -14.82
N PRO A 157 -14.94 0.83 -15.61
CA PRO A 157 -16.19 0.31 -15.07
C PRO A 157 -15.95 -1.08 -14.50
N HIS A 158 -16.46 -1.34 -13.30
CA HIS A 158 -16.47 -2.68 -12.72
C HIS A 158 -17.26 -3.63 -13.66
N PRO A 159 -16.72 -4.81 -14.03
CA PRO A 159 -17.24 -5.62 -15.14
C PRO A 159 -18.67 -6.14 -14.91
N VAL A 160 -19.11 -6.23 -13.66
CA VAL A 160 -20.44 -6.73 -13.30
C VAL A 160 -21.41 -5.58 -12.96
N THR A 161 -20.95 -4.57 -12.23
CA THR A 161 -21.84 -3.52 -11.68
C THR A 161 -21.89 -2.27 -12.55
N GLY A 162 -20.97 -2.13 -13.52
CA GLY A 162 -20.84 -0.94 -14.37
C GLY A 162 -20.31 0.31 -13.66
N VAL A 163 -20.06 0.22 -12.35
CA VAL A 163 -19.61 1.34 -11.52
C VAL A 163 -18.22 1.78 -11.97
N LEU A 164 -18.11 3.03 -12.44
CA LEU A 164 -16.84 3.62 -12.86
C LEU A 164 -16.01 3.98 -11.63
N THR A 165 -14.85 3.36 -11.49
CA THR A 165 -13.88 3.60 -10.40
C THR A 165 -12.59 4.14 -10.97
N THR A 166 -11.97 5.11 -10.30
CA THR A 166 -10.65 5.65 -10.68
C THR A 166 -9.56 5.18 -9.73
N MET A 167 -8.40 4.85 -10.30
CA MET A 167 -7.15 4.60 -9.55
C MET A 167 -6.35 5.88 -9.30
N GLY A 168 -6.82 7.00 -9.84
CA GLY A 168 -6.27 8.32 -9.61
C GLY A 168 -5.01 8.62 -10.43
N GLY A 169 -4.49 9.81 -10.20
CA GLY A 169 -3.42 10.43 -10.98
C GLY A 169 -3.86 10.86 -12.38
N ASP A 170 -2.88 11.28 -13.16
CA ASP A 170 -3.03 11.61 -14.58
C ASP A 170 -2.05 10.80 -15.45
N ALA A 171 -2.29 10.74 -16.76
CA ALA A 171 -1.55 9.86 -17.65
C ALA A 171 -0.05 10.19 -17.68
N THR A 172 0.30 11.48 -17.64
CA THR A 172 1.70 11.93 -17.66
C THR A 172 2.36 11.62 -16.33
N SER A 173 1.74 12.03 -15.22
CA SER A 173 2.28 11.79 -13.87
C SER A 173 2.45 10.30 -13.57
N ASN A 174 1.51 9.46 -13.99
CA ASN A 174 1.62 8.01 -13.83
C ASN A 174 2.74 7.42 -14.71
N ALA A 175 2.94 7.93 -15.93
CA ALA A 175 4.02 7.46 -16.80
C ALA A 175 5.40 7.83 -16.23
N GLU A 176 5.54 9.07 -15.74
CA GLU A 176 6.75 9.56 -15.08
C GLU A 176 7.03 8.77 -13.79
N ALA A 177 5.99 8.51 -12.97
CA ALA A 177 6.14 7.70 -11.76
C ALA A 177 6.58 6.27 -12.09
N ASN A 178 6.01 5.66 -13.13
CA ASN A 178 6.40 4.32 -13.58
C ASN A 178 7.86 4.25 -14.02
N GLU A 179 8.32 5.22 -14.81
CA GLU A 179 9.70 5.25 -15.31
C GLU A 179 10.70 5.55 -14.19
N HIS A 180 10.44 6.60 -13.41
CA HIS A 180 11.33 7.03 -12.34
C HIS A 180 11.46 5.98 -11.25
N SER A 181 10.33 5.46 -10.74
CA SER A 181 10.34 4.51 -9.62
C SER A 181 11.05 3.22 -9.99
N TRP A 182 10.92 2.76 -11.23
CA TRP A 182 11.61 1.58 -11.73
C TRP A 182 13.13 1.77 -11.75
N SER A 183 13.61 2.90 -12.27
CA SER A 183 15.04 3.22 -12.25
C SER A 183 15.58 3.26 -10.82
N MET A 184 14.87 3.95 -9.91
CA MET A 184 15.26 4.04 -8.51
C MET A 184 15.34 2.67 -7.83
N VAL A 185 14.38 1.78 -8.09
CA VAL A 185 14.38 0.43 -7.53
C VAL A 185 15.58 -0.38 -8.02
N LEU A 186 15.92 -0.29 -9.31
CA LEU A 186 17.08 -0.98 -9.86
C LEU A 186 18.40 -0.47 -9.28
N ASP A 187 18.53 0.85 -9.13
CA ASP A 187 19.71 1.48 -8.52
C ASP A 187 19.84 1.07 -7.05
N TRP A 188 18.72 1.07 -6.32
CA TRP A 188 18.68 0.66 -4.91
C TRP A 188 19.08 -0.81 -4.73
N LEU A 189 18.51 -1.74 -5.50
CA LEU A 189 18.88 -3.16 -5.51
C LEU A 189 20.35 -3.37 -5.88
N SER A 190 20.85 -2.61 -6.86
CA SER A 190 22.26 -2.67 -7.28
C SER A 190 23.21 -2.22 -6.16
N SER A 191 22.85 -1.17 -5.42
CA SER A 191 23.66 -0.67 -4.31
C SER A 191 23.80 -1.69 -3.17
N MET A 192 22.74 -2.44 -2.86
CA MET A 192 22.76 -3.43 -1.78
C MET A 192 23.59 -4.67 -2.15
N THR A 193 23.50 -5.13 -3.39
CA THR A 193 24.25 -6.32 -3.86
C THR A 193 25.74 -6.05 -4.09
N GLN A 194 26.15 -4.78 -4.21
CA GLN A 194 27.56 -4.41 -4.36
C GLN A 194 28.29 -4.33 -3.03
N CYS A 195 27.64 -3.94 -1.92
CA CYS A 195 28.23 -3.97 -0.58
C CYS A 195 28.66 -5.38 -0.16
N ASP A 196 27.84 -6.40 -0.45
CA ASP A 196 28.14 -7.80 -0.11
C ASP A 196 29.36 -8.37 -0.87
N ARG A 197 29.77 -7.78 -1.99
CA ARG A 197 30.96 -8.22 -2.74
C ARG A 197 32.27 -7.66 -2.21
N VAL A 198 32.24 -6.55 -1.48
CA VAL A 198 33.45 -5.90 -0.97
C VAL A 198 33.87 -6.48 0.38
N ASP A 199 32.92 -7.02 1.16
CA ASP A 199 33.16 -7.60 2.48
C ASP A 199 33.32 -9.14 2.48
N GLY A 200 33.69 -9.73 1.34
CA GLY A 200 33.82 -11.17 1.12
C GLY A 200 34.59 -11.92 2.22
N ARG A 201 33.83 -12.43 3.19
CA ARG A 201 34.00 -13.75 3.80
C ARG A 201 33.27 -14.79 2.97
#